data_AF-R1EGM4-F1
#
_entry.id   AF-R1EGM4-F1
#
_cell.length_a   1.000
_cell.length_b   1.000
_cell.length_c   1.000
_cell.angle_alpha   90.00
_cell.angle_beta   90.00
_cell.angle_gamma   90.00
#
_symmetry.space_group_name_H-M   'P 1'
#
loop_
_entity.id
_entity.type
_entity.pdbx_description
1 polymer ?
#
loop_
_entity_poly.entity_id
_entity_poly.type
_entity_poly.pdbx_seq_one_letter_code
_entity_poly.pdbx_strand_id
1 'polypeptide(L)'
;MAESAPLQAPVSIDFLRRLSKDLASYVPVDGAISDESINKLSNLLDALLGTASIPYLPASHKAGACNPLCSVLEKCQASPDERIRSLIFSKNIWKDLFDTFLERYDSAKPKSMRQVLLMLCSILQKNKSPAAQAVKDESVIRLFDVLFQEDDTSRVKPALSALSYFIQKDVISVDDVIAMFEQWSTSKRRSLLLFPAPRNVGKTFLYGIMKWANHQDTTFGAGNAVCVILERARRQQAKQLASDNADSLPIWVEPLESIVRRNPDAMPNFKSHVFPDMFKPVLADYLRFLEHLNLDDHIRLKPSTKGTSRPSDDLEASLLFTSLQVGKDMGFVQEVGKCPPSLELDSSR
;
A
#
# COMPACT_ATOMS: atom_id res chain seq x y z
N MET A 1 30.07 -32.97 26.29
CA MET A 1 28.66 -32.80 26.72
C MET A 1 28.49 -31.37 27.23
N ALA A 2 27.93 -30.51 26.39
CA ALA A 2 27.23 -29.31 26.79
C ALA A 2 26.11 -29.19 25.75
N GLU A 3 24.90 -29.63 26.10
CA GLU A 3 23.72 -29.21 25.34
C GLU A 3 23.76 -27.68 25.33
N SER A 4 24.04 -27.09 24.17
CA SER A 4 23.97 -25.63 24.03
C SER A 4 22.51 -25.27 24.24
N ALA A 5 22.18 -24.77 25.43
CA ALA A 5 20.83 -24.33 25.75
C ALA A 5 20.32 -23.41 24.62
N PRO A 6 19.05 -23.57 24.20
CA PRO A 6 18.50 -22.74 23.12
C PRO A 6 18.62 -21.27 23.49
N LEU A 7 19.03 -20.45 22.52
CA LEU A 7 19.13 -19.01 22.70
C LEU A 7 17.74 -18.46 23.05
N GLN A 8 17.63 -17.68 24.14
CA GLN A 8 16.35 -17.14 24.60
C GLN A 8 16.22 -15.65 24.28
N ALA A 9 14.99 -15.22 24.00
CA ALA A 9 14.65 -13.81 23.88
C ALA A 9 14.43 -13.17 25.28
N PRO A 10 14.82 -11.91 25.51
CA PRO A 10 15.49 -11.02 24.57
C PRO A 10 16.98 -11.34 24.41
N VAL A 11 17.43 -11.37 23.16
CA VAL A 11 18.85 -11.54 22.83
C VAL A 11 19.62 -10.26 23.15
N SER A 12 20.79 -10.38 23.77
CA SER A 12 21.57 -9.22 24.20
C SER A 12 22.08 -8.38 23.01
N ILE A 13 22.21 -7.06 23.21
CA ILE A 13 22.72 -6.13 22.19
C ILE A 13 24.12 -6.54 21.71
N ASP A 14 24.98 -7.02 22.61
CA ASP A 14 26.33 -7.46 22.25
C ASP A 14 26.35 -8.75 21.44
N PHE A 15 25.40 -9.66 21.67
CA PHE A 15 25.22 -10.80 20.78
C PHE A 15 24.75 -10.34 19.39
N LEU A 16 23.74 -9.46 19.31
CA LEU A 16 23.23 -8.94 18.04
C LEU A 16 24.31 -8.23 17.21
N ARG A 17 25.20 -7.48 17.87
CA ARG A 17 26.38 -6.86 17.23
C ARG A 17 27.37 -7.90 16.72
N ARG A 18 27.64 -8.97 17.47
CA ARG A 18 28.53 -10.05 17.03
C ARG A 18 27.94 -10.83 15.86
N LEU A 19 26.67 -11.20 15.94
CA LEU A 19 25.94 -11.86 14.85
C LEU A 19 25.98 -11.05 13.55
N SER A 20 25.81 -9.73 13.64
CA SER A 20 25.87 -8.84 12.48
C SER A 20 27.25 -8.84 11.80
N LYS A 21 28.33 -9.07 12.56
CA LYS A 21 29.70 -9.11 12.04
C LYS A 21 30.08 -10.47 11.46
N ASP A 22 29.53 -11.54 12.02
CA ASP A 22 29.87 -12.92 11.66
C ASP A 22 28.61 -13.72 11.30
N LEU A 23 27.83 -13.25 10.34
CA LEU A 23 26.58 -13.89 9.96
C LEU A 23 26.79 -15.19 9.16
N ALA A 24 28.02 -15.47 8.71
CA ALA A 24 28.34 -16.66 7.92
C ALA A 24 28.51 -17.90 8.79
N SER A 25 29.00 -17.75 10.02
CA SER A 25 29.18 -18.89 10.93
C SER A 25 27.87 -19.49 11.46
N TYR A 26 26.76 -18.75 11.38
CA TYR A 26 25.45 -19.17 11.90
C TYR A 26 24.50 -19.76 10.84
N VAL A 27 24.80 -19.61 9.55
CA VAL A 27 23.99 -20.19 8.48
C VAL A 27 24.79 -21.32 7.84
N PRO A 28 24.31 -22.57 7.86
CA PRO A 28 25.02 -23.67 7.22
C PRO A 28 25.01 -23.47 5.69
N VAL A 29 26.18 -23.27 5.09
CA VAL A 29 26.31 -23.01 3.64
C VAL A 29 27.03 -24.15 2.89
N ASP A 30 27.85 -24.95 3.58
CA ASP A 30 28.73 -25.95 2.95
C ASP A 30 28.76 -27.28 3.73
N GLY A 31 29.00 -28.38 3.00
CA GLY A 31 29.18 -29.71 3.57
C GLY A 31 27.88 -30.47 3.89
N ALA A 32 28.02 -31.62 4.57
CA ALA A 32 26.87 -32.39 5.04
C ALA A 32 26.17 -31.64 6.18
N ILE A 33 25.09 -30.91 5.85
CA ILE A 33 24.29 -30.16 6.81
C ILE A 33 23.60 -31.14 7.76
N SER A 34 24.05 -31.17 9.02
CA SER A 34 23.47 -31.99 10.08
C SER A 34 22.18 -31.37 10.63
N ASP A 35 21.30 -32.22 11.18
CA ASP A 35 20.06 -31.76 11.82
C ASP A 35 20.33 -30.86 13.04
N GLU A 36 21.46 -31.07 13.72
CA GLU A 36 21.89 -30.20 14.82
C GLU A 36 22.14 -28.75 14.36
N SER A 37 22.75 -28.57 13.18
CA SER A 37 23.00 -27.25 12.60
C SER A 37 21.70 -26.56 12.18
N ILE A 38 20.74 -27.32 11.65
CA ILE A 38 19.40 -26.83 11.32
C ILE A 38 18.65 -26.40 12.58
N ASN A 39 18.72 -27.20 13.65
CA ASN A 39 18.10 -26.86 14.94
C ASN A 39 18.70 -25.60 15.57
N LYS A 40 20.03 -25.43 15.49
CA LYS A 40 20.70 -24.19 15.94
C LYS A 40 20.25 -22.96 15.16
N LEU A 41 20.11 -23.08 13.84
CA LEU A 41 19.58 -22.02 12.99
C LEU A 41 18.12 -21.70 13.33
N SER A 42 17.28 -22.71 13.54
CA SER A 42 15.88 -22.52 13.96
C SER A 42 15.82 -21.77 15.30
N ASN A 43 16.57 -22.21 16.31
CA ASN A 43 16.61 -21.54 17.61
C ASN A 43 17.09 -20.09 17.51
N LEU A 44 18.04 -19.80 16.63
CA LEU A 44 18.50 -18.44 16.36
C LEU A 44 17.37 -17.58 15.76
N LEU A 45 16.65 -18.09 14.76
CA LEU A 45 15.52 -17.39 14.15
C LEU A 45 14.43 -17.09 15.19
N ASP A 46 14.07 -18.08 16.00
CA ASP A 46 13.07 -17.94 17.06
C ASP A 46 13.48 -16.88 18.09
N ALA A 47 14.75 -16.87 18.51
CA ALA A 47 15.27 -15.90 19.47
C ALA A 47 15.28 -14.46 18.91
N LEU A 48 15.66 -14.28 17.63
CA LEU A 48 15.66 -12.98 16.97
C LEU A 48 14.25 -12.44 16.77
N LEU A 49 13.34 -13.29 16.30
CA LEU A 49 11.93 -12.97 16.13
C LEU A 49 11.27 -12.63 17.46
N GLY A 50 11.49 -13.47 18.48
CA GLY A 50 11.02 -13.22 19.84
C GLY A 50 11.58 -11.92 20.42
N THR A 51 12.82 -11.55 20.09
CA THR A 51 13.37 -10.25 20.52
C THR A 51 12.70 -9.08 19.78
N ALA A 52 12.41 -9.24 18.49
CA ALA A 52 11.77 -8.20 17.68
C ALA A 52 10.31 -7.92 18.09
N SER A 53 9.60 -8.93 18.61
CA SER A 53 8.17 -8.82 18.97
C SER A 53 7.92 -8.19 20.34
N ILE A 54 8.92 -8.13 21.24
CA ILE A 54 8.77 -7.64 22.62
C ILE A 54 8.39 -6.13 22.64
N PRO A 55 7.21 -5.76 23.18
CA PRO A 55 6.69 -4.40 23.12
C PRO A 55 7.56 -3.36 23.85
N TYR A 56 8.08 -3.71 25.03
CA TYR A 56 8.78 -2.79 25.94
C TYR A 56 10.27 -2.60 25.61
N LEU A 57 10.81 -3.31 24.60
CA LEU A 57 12.19 -3.08 24.19
C LEU A 57 12.34 -1.74 23.43
N PRO A 58 13.48 -1.04 23.59
CA PRO A 58 13.78 0.16 22.83
C PRO A 58 13.77 -0.10 21.31
N ALA A 59 13.36 0.90 20.53
CA ALA A 59 13.34 0.81 19.06
C ALA A 59 14.69 0.44 18.45
N SER A 60 15.81 0.84 19.09
CA SER A 60 17.17 0.45 18.69
C SER A 60 17.47 -1.03 18.89
N HIS A 61 16.94 -1.64 19.96
CA HIS A 61 17.13 -3.06 20.27
C HIS A 61 16.28 -3.91 19.33
N LYS A 62 15.01 -3.56 19.13
CA LYS A 62 14.13 -4.19 18.12
C LYS A 62 14.77 -4.15 16.73
N ALA A 63 15.24 -2.98 16.29
CA ALA A 63 15.96 -2.82 15.03
C ALA A 63 17.24 -3.69 14.96
N GLY A 64 17.97 -3.79 16.07
CA GLY A 64 19.13 -4.66 16.20
C GLY A 64 18.81 -6.15 16.08
N ALA A 65 17.56 -6.58 16.30
CA ALA A 65 17.10 -7.94 16.05
C ALA A 65 16.53 -8.12 14.63
N CYS A 66 15.74 -7.17 14.14
CA CYS A 66 15.15 -7.21 12.80
C CYS A 66 16.19 -7.23 11.68
N ASN A 67 17.25 -6.42 11.78
CA ASN A 67 18.22 -6.30 10.68
C ASN A 67 19.03 -7.61 10.50
N PRO A 68 19.59 -8.24 11.56
CA PRO A 68 20.20 -9.55 11.45
C PRO A 68 19.19 -10.63 11.03
N LEU A 69 17.96 -10.61 11.55
CA LEU A 69 16.92 -11.55 11.15
C LEU A 69 16.68 -11.50 9.63
N CYS A 70 16.54 -10.31 9.04
CA CYS A 70 16.41 -10.17 7.59
C CYS A 70 17.61 -10.75 6.85
N SER A 71 18.82 -10.52 7.35
CA SER A 71 20.06 -11.00 6.73
C SER A 71 20.19 -12.53 6.82
N VAL A 72 19.77 -13.14 7.93
CA VAL A 72 19.72 -14.60 8.09
C VAL A 72 18.68 -15.19 7.15
N LEU A 73 17.47 -14.61 7.09
CA LEU A 73 16.41 -15.08 6.20
C LEU A 73 16.80 -14.99 4.72
N GLU A 74 17.54 -13.95 4.31
CA GLU A 74 18.08 -13.82 2.96
C GLU A 74 19.02 -14.98 2.61
N LYS A 75 19.91 -15.35 3.54
CA LYS A 75 20.79 -16.52 3.36
C LYS A 75 20.04 -17.84 3.40
N CYS A 76 19.05 -17.99 4.28
CA CYS A 76 18.19 -19.18 4.30
C CYS A 76 17.48 -19.34 2.95
N GLN A 77 16.96 -18.24 2.39
CA GLN A 77 16.30 -18.24 1.09
C GLN A 77 17.25 -18.64 -0.04
N ALA A 78 18.51 -18.18 -0.01
CA ALA A 78 19.53 -18.48 -1.00
C ALA A 78 20.21 -19.85 -0.81
N SER A 79 19.90 -20.58 0.26
CA SER A 79 20.56 -21.86 0.57
C SER A 79 20.26 -22.93 -0.48
N PRO A 80 21.26 -23.75 -0.87
CA PRO A 80 21.02 -24.90 -1.74
C PRO A 80 20.23 -26.02 -1.04
N ASP A 81 20.23 -26.08 0.30
CA ASP A 81 19.52 -27.10 1.07
C ASP A 81 18.03 -26.75 1.25
N GLU A 82 17.15 -27.66 0.82
CA GLU A 82 15.71 -27.48 0.91
C GLU A 82 15.21 -27.40 2.36
N ARG A 83 15.83 -28.13 3.29
CA ARG A 83 15.45 -28.13 4.71
C ARG A 83 15.65 -26.74 5.32
N ILE A 84 16.73 -26.05 4.94
CA ILE A 84 17.01 -24.68 5.38
C ILE A 84 16.00 -23.71 4.76
N ARG A 85 15.69 -23.83 3.46
CA ARG A 85 14.68 -22.99 2.81
C ARG A 85 13.28 -23.20 3.42
N SER A 86 12.93 -24.44 3.78
CA SER A 86 11.61 -24.78 4.32
C SER A 86 11.37 -24.21 5.71
N LEU A 87 12.43 -23.99 6.52
CA LEU A 87 12.30 -23.42 7.87
C LEU A 87 11.50 -22.11 7.89
N ILE A 88 11.65 -21.29 6.85
CA ILE A 88 10.99 -19.98 6.74
C ILE A 88 9.46 -20.11 6.87
N PHE A 89 8.88 -21.18 6.32
CA PHE A 89 7.44 -21.41 6.28
C PHE A 89 6.99 -22.49 7.27
N SER A 90 7.74 -23.59 7.43
CA SER A 90 7.36 -24.71 8.30
C SER A 90 7.27 -24.35 9.78
N LYS A 91 7.95 -23.27 10.18
CA LYS A 91 7.97 -22.75 11.55
C LYS A 91 7.18 -21.45 11.72
N ASN A 92 6.37 -21.06 10.73
CA ASN A 92 5.64 -19.78 10.73
C ASN A 92 6.52 -18.53 10.86
N ILE A 93 7.84 -18.61 10.67
CA ILE A 93 8.76 -17.47 10.84
C ILE A 93 8.35 -16.28 9.98
N TRP A 94 7.97 -16.53 8.72
CA TRP A 94 7.47 -15.48 7.84
C TRP A 94 6.21 -14.81 8.41
N LYS A 95 5.25 -15.62 8.89
CA LYS A 95 3.96 -15.16 9.41
C LYS A 95 4.13 -14.34 10.68
N ASP A 96 4.91 -14.86 11.63
CA ASP A 96 5.17 -14.18 12.90
C ASP A 96 5.96 -12.88 12.69
N LEU A 97 6.87 -12.84 11.70
CA LEU A 97 7.58 -11.61 11.34
C LEU A 97 6.65 -10.59 10.68
N PHE A 98 5.70 -11.05 9.85
CA PHE A 98 4.67 -10.19 9.26
C PHE A 98 3.72 -9.63 10.32
N ASP A 99 3.26 -10.45 11.26
CA ASP A 99 2.44 -9.99 12.39
C ASP A 99 3.22 -9.01 13.28
N THR A 100 4.51 -9.29 13.54
CA THR A 100 5.40 -8.35 14.24
C THR A 100 5.51 -7.02 13.49
N PHE A 101 5.62 -7.05 12.15
CA PHE A 101 5.62 -5.84 11.34
C PHE A 101 4.31 -5.04 11.49
N LEU A 102 3.15 -5.70 11.42
CA LEU A 102 1.84 -5.04 11.59
C LEU A 102 1.68 -4.44 12.99
N GLU A 103 2.16 -5.11 14.03
CA GLU A 103 1.96 -4.69 15.42
C GLU A 103 3.01 -3.70 15.95
N ARG A 104 4.20 -3.66 15.35
CA ARG A 104 5.34 -2.89 15.87
C ARG A 104 5.80 -1.79 14.92
N TYR A 105 5.09 -1.57 13.82
CA TYR A 105 5.44 -0.61 12.77
C TYR A 105 5.86 0.77 13.29
N ASP A 106 5.03 1.40 14.14
CA ASP A 106 5.31 2.74 14.66
C ASP A 106 6.28 2.74 15.86
N SER A 107 6.43 1.61 16.55
CA SER A 107 7.31 1.48 17.73
C SER A 107 8.76 1.12 17.39
N ALA A 108 9.04 0.80 16.14
CA ALA A 108 10.35 0.41 15.64
C ALA A 108 10.92 1.45 14.66
N LYS A 109 12.22 1.35 14.35
CA LYS A 109 12.87 2.30 13.43
C LYS A 109 12.27 2.15 12.01
N PRO A 110 11.84 3.23 11.34
CA PRO A 110 11.22 3.16 10.01
C PRO A 110 12.06 2.42 8.95
N LYS A 111 13.38 2.63 8.96
CA LYS A 111 14.32 1.93 8.04
C LYS A 111 14.32 0.41 8.25
N SER A 112 14.28 -0.04 9.51
CA SER A 112 14.27 -1.47 9.84
C SER A 112 12.94 -2.14 9.46
N MET A 113 11.80 -1.51 9.75
CA MET A 113 10.49 -2.04 9.34
C MET A 113 10.34 -2.09 7.82
N ARG A 114 10.88 -1.09 7.11
CA ARG A 114 10.95 -1.13 5.64
C ARG A 114 11.80 -2.29 5.14
N GLN A 115 12.94 -2.57 5.77
CA GLN A 115 13.78 -3.72 5.43
C GLN A 115 13.03 -5.04 5.65
N VAL A 116 12.32 -5.18 6.76
CA VAL A 116 11.46 -6.35 7.04
C VAL A 116 10.45 -6.55 5.93
N LEU A 117 9.69 -5.51 5.57
CA LEU A 117 8.67 -5.61 4.53
C LEU A 117 9.26 -6.00 3.16
N LEU A 118 10.40 -5.40 2.78
CA LEU A 118 11.11 -5.75 1.55
C LEU A 118 11.59 -7.20 1.55
N MET A 119 12.11 -7.68 2.69
CA MET A 119 12.54 -9.07 2.83
C MET A 119 11.36 -10.03 2.70
N LEU A 120 10.24 -9.76 3.38
CA LEU A 120 9.01 -10.58 3.29
C LEU A 120 8.50 -10.66 1.85
N CYS A 121 8.52 -9.55 1.11
CA CYS A 121 8.18 -9.53 -0.32
C CYS A 121 9.15 -10.40 -1.15
N SER A 122 10.47 -10.23 -0.96
CA SER A 122 11.48 -11.01 -1.67
C SER A 122 11.34 -12.52 -1.40
N ILE A 123 10.98 -12.91 -0.18
CA ILE A 123 10.71 -14.31 0.18
C ILE A 123 9.61 -14.90 -0.69
N LEU A 124 8.45 -14.24 -0.75
CA LEU A 124 7.30 -14.71 -1.52
C LEU A 124 7.52 -14.62 -3.04
N GLN A 125 8.30 -13.64 -3.52
CA GLN A 125 8.59 -13.53 -4.95
C GLN A 125 9.41 -14.72 -5.46
N LYS A 126 10.47 -15.11 -4.76
CA LYS A 126 11.39 -16.16 -5.25
C LYS A 126 10.95 -17.57 -4.88
N ASN A 127 10.08 -17.75 -3.88
CA ASN A 127 9.62 -19.07 -3.46
C ASN A 127 8.21 -19.37 -4.02
N LYS A 128 8.10 -20.41 -4.85
CA LYS A 128 6.84 -20.85 -5.49
C LYS A 128 6.25 -22.11 -4.87
N SER A 129 6.71 -22.50 -3.68
CA SER A 129 6.17 -23.66 -2.97
C SER A 129 4.70 -23.45 -2.57
N PRO A 130 3.91 -24.53 -2.40
CA PRO A 130 2.54 -24.44 -1.90
C PRO A 130 2.44 -23.72 -0.54
N ALA A 131 3.43 -23.90 0.34
CA ALA A 131 3.48 -23.21 1.63
C ALA A 131 3.67 -21.70 1.48
N ALA A 132 4.55 -21.25 0.58
CA ALA A 132 4.72 -19.83 0.29
C ALA A 132 3.44 -19.21 -0.31
N GLN A 133 2.77 -19.94 -1.20
CA GLN A 133 1.50 -19.51 -1.78
C GLN A 133 0.39 -19.40 -0.73
N ALA A 134 0.24 -20.40 0.15
CA ALA A 134 -0.71 -20.38 1.25
C ALA A 134 -0.46 -19.19 2.21
N VAL A 135 0.80 -18.96 2.58
CA VAL A 135 1.18 -17.83 3.45
C VAL A 135 0.93 -16.48 2.78
N LYS A 136 1.20 -16.34 1.47
CA LYS A 136 0.81 -15.16 0.70
C LYS A 136 -0.70 -14.93 0.78
N ASP A 137 -1.49 -15.96 0.50
CA ASP A 137 -2.94 -15.82 0.43
C ASP A 137 -3.55 -15.48 1.80
N GLU A 138 -3.09 -16.16 2.86
CA GLU A 138 -3.42 -15.83 4.26
C GLU A 138 -3.05 -14.38 4.62
N SER A 139 -1.87 -13.92 4.20
CA SER A 139 -1.40 -12.58 4.52
C SER A 139 -2.23 -11.49 3.83
N VAL A 140 -2.68 -11.72 2.58
CA VAL A 140 -3.57 -10.79 1.88
C VAL A 140 -4.95 -10.75 2.54
N ILE A 141 -5.49 -11.91 2.93
CA ILE A 141 -6.75 -11.98 3.70
C ILE A 141 -6.62 -11.23 5.03
N ARG A 142 -5.48 -11.39 5.73
CA ARG A 142 -5.19 -10.67 6.97
C ARG A 142 -5.17 -9.15 6.76
N LEU A 143 -4.58 -8.69 5.66
CA LEU A 143 -4.62 -7.27 5.28
C LEU A 143 -6.04 -6.78 5.04
N PHE A 144 -6.91 -7.60 4.44
CA PHE A 144 -8.31 -7.23 4.25
C PHE A 144 -9.07 -7.15 5.57
N ASP A 145 -8.82 -8.08 6.49
CA ASP A 145 -9.39 -8.01 7.83
C ASP A 145 -9.00 -6.68 8.52
N VAL A 146 -7.72 -6.26 8.45
CA VAL A 146 -7.29 -4.97 9.02
C VAL A 146 -7.91 -3.77 8.30
N LEU A 147 -7.84 -3.72 6.96
CA LEU A 147 -8.22 -2.53 6.19
C LEU A 147 -9.72 -2.32 6.08
N PHE A 148 -10.48 -3.41 6.07
CA PHE A 148 -11.90 -3.35 5.83
C PHE A 148 -12.70 -3.75 7.05
N GLN A 149 -12.26 -4.68 7.91
CA GLN A 149 -13.05 -5.18 9.04
C GLN A 149 -12.72 -4.52 10.39
N GLU A 150 -11.45 -4.29 10.71
CA GLU A 150 -11.02 -3.74 12.00
C GLU A 150 -11.28 -2.21 12.06
N ASP A 151 -11.78 -1.74 13.21
CA ASP A 151 -11.90 -0.30 13.52
C ASP A 151 -10.62 0.25 14.19
N ASP A 152 -9.65 -0.62 14.47
CA ASP A 152 -8.36 -0.24 15.05
C ASP A 152 -7.44 0.39 13.99
N THR A 153 -7.27 1.70 14.10
CA THR A 153 -6.46 2.49 13.17
C THR A 153 -4.95 2.22 13.29
N SER A 154 -4.49 1.61 14.39
CA SER A 154 -3.06 1.39 14.65
C SER A 154 -2.39 0.46 13.64
N ARG A 155 -3.14 -0.51 13.10
CA ARG A 155 -2.64 -1.49 12.12
C ARG A 155 -2.92 -1.09 10.67
N VAL A 156 -3.74 -0.07 10.44
CA VAL A 156 -4.13 0.35 9.08
C VAL A 156 -2.93 0.87 8.30
N LYS A 157 -2.10 1.71 8.91
CA LYS A 157 -0.91 2.28 8.26
C LYS A 157 0.08 1.20 7.80
N PRO A 158 0.51 0.24 8.64
CA PRO A 158 1.34 -0.85 8.16
C PRO A 158 0.61 -1.75 7.14
N ALA A 159 -0.70 -1.96 7.27
CA ALA A 159 -1.45 -2.75 6.29
C ALA A 159 -1.52 -2.11 4.90
N LEU A 160 -1.78 -0.79 4.82
CA LEU A 160 -1.74 -0.01 3.58
C LEU A 160 -0.35 -0.08 2.94
N SER A 161 0.69 0.04 3.75
CA SER A 161 2.09 -0.10 3.31
C SER A 161 2.35 -1.50 2.76
N ALA A 162 2.00 -2.55 3.49
CA ALA A 162 2.20 -3.94 3.07
C ALA A 162 1.48 -4.26 1.75
N LEU A 163 0.20 -3.90 1.63
CA LEU A 163 -0.58 -4.10 0.40
C LEU A 163 0.07 -3.36 -0.78
N SER A 164 0.47 -2.12 -0.59
CA SER A 164 1.18 -1.34 -1.62
C SER A 164 2.46 -2.03 -2.07
N TYR A 165 3.27 -2.54 -1.13
CA TYR A 165 4.50 -3.25 -1.46
C TYR A 165 4.25 -4.59 -2.14
N PHE A 166 3.23 -5.35 -1.74
CA PHE A 166 2.89 -6.62 -2.38
C PHE A 166 2.56 -6.42 -3.86
N ILE A 167 1.79 -5.37 -4.18
CA ILE A 167 1.45 -5.03 -5.56
C ILE A 167 2.66 -4.41 -6.27
N GLN A 168 3.36 -3.47 -5.64
CA GLN A 168 4.53 -2.79 -6.24
C GLN A 168 5.69 -3.75 -6.51
N LYS A 169 5.83 -4.81 -5.72
CA LYS A 169 6.83 -5.86 -5.92
C LYS A 169 6.28 -7.06 -6.66
N ASP A 170 5.10 -6.98 -7.29
CA ASP A 170 4.56 -8.09 -8.09
C ASP A 170 4.54 -9.43 -7.30
N VAL A 171 4.34 -9.36 -5.97
CA VAL A 171 4.06 -10.52 -5.10
C VAL A 171 2.67 -11.06 -5.43
N ILE A 172 1.74 -10.15 -5.71
CA ILE A 172 0.38 -10.40 -6.14
C ILE A 172 0.01 -9.39 -7.23
N SER A 173 -0.74 -9.83 -8.25
CA SER A 173 -1.25 -8.94 -9.29
C SER A 173 -2.47 -8.16 -8.79
N VAL A 174 -2.80 -7.05 -9.46
CA VAL A 174 -3.99 -6.28 -9.10
C VAL A 174 -5.27 -7.09 -9.31
N ASP A 175 -5.39 -7.83 -10.41
CA ASP A 175 -6.58 -8.67 -10.67
C ASP A 175 -6.74 -9.75 -9.59
N ASP A 176 -5.64 -10.38 -9.15
CA ASP A 176 -5.69 -11.36 -8.05
C ASP A 176 -6.13 -10.71 -6.74
N VAL A 177 -5.63 -9.51 -6.41
CA VAL A 177 -6.08 -8.77 -5.20
C VAL A 177 -7.58 -8.51 -5.24
N ILE A 178 -8.11 -8.04 -6.37
CA ILE A 178 -9.54 -7.76 -6.50
C ILE A 178 -10.37 -9.06 -6.43
N ALA A 179 -9.94 -10.14 -7.09
CA ALA A 179 -10.62 -11.42 -7.03
C ALA A 179 -10.63 -12.00 -5.61
N MET A 180 -9.50 -11.93 -4.90
CA MET A 180 -9.42 -12.34 -3.49
C MET A 180 -10.32 -11.48 -2.59
N PHE A 181 -10.39 -10.16 -2.85
CA PHE A 181 -11.26 -9.26 -2.11
C PHE A 181 -12.75 -9.60 -2.33
N GLU A 182 -13.14 -9.93 -3.56
CA GLU A 182 -14.50 -10.39 -3.88
C GLU A 182 -14.88 -11.64 -3.07
N GLN A 183 -13.99 -12.64 -3.06
CA GLN A 183 -14.20 -13.89 -2.32
C GLN A 183 -14.26 -13.66 -0.81
N TRP A 184 -13.34 -12.84 -0.28
CA TRP A 184 -13.29 -12.47 1.14
C TRP A 184 -14.56 -11.73 1.57
N SER A 185 -15.00 -10.74 0.79
CA SER A 185 -16.19 -9.93 1.11
C SER A 185 -17.46 -10.77 1.15
N THR A 186 -17.63 -11.67 0.17
CA THR A 186 -18.73 -12.64 0.12
C THR A 186 -18.72 -13.57 1.34
N SER A 187 -17.55 -14.09 1.70
CA SER A 187 -17.39 -15.05 2.81
C SER A 187 -17.71 -14.44 4.18
N LYS A 188 -17.35 -13.17 4.39
CA LYS A 188 -17.59 -12.45 5.66
C LYS A 188 -19.02 -11.93 5.79
N ARG A 189 -19.94 -12.28 4.86
CA ARG A 189 -21.32 -11.77 4.76
C ARG A 189 -21.41 -10.25 4.82
N ARG A 190 -20.34 -9.54 4.44
CA ARG A 190 -20.46 -8.13 4.14
C ARG A 190 -20.95 -8.04 2.72
N SER A 191 -22.26 -7.85 2.60
CA SER A 191 -22.79 -7.21 1.42
C SER A 191 -21.92 -5.98 1.15
N LEU A 192 -21.48 -5.78 -0.09
CA LEU A 192 -20.66 -4.65 -0.58
C LEU A 192 -21.27 -3.25 -0.32
N LEU A 193 -22.28 -3.16 0.56
CA LEU A 193 -23.12 -2.03 0.99
C LEU A 193 -22.37 -0.86 1.64
N LEU A 194 -21.05 -0.95 1.84
CA LEU A 194 -20.29 0.23 2.25
C LEU A 194 -20.16 1.26 1.12
N PHE A 195 -20.31 0.83 -0.14
CA PHE A 195 -20.38 1.73 -1.29
C PHE A 195 -21.84 1.92 -1.73
N PRO A 196 -22.34 3.17 -1.86
CA PRO A 196 -23.76 3.45 -2.12
C PRO A 196 -24.22 3.11 -3.56
N ALA A 197 -23.34 2.63 -4.45
CA ALA A 197 -23.70 2.24 -5.81
C ALA A 197 -23.20 0.81 -6.14
N PRO A 198 -24.08 -0.18 -6.35
CA PRO A 198 -23.67 -1.55 -6.63
C PRO A 198 -23.33 -1.72 -8.12
N ARG A 199 -22.14 -2.25 -8.44
CA ARG A 199 -21.88 -3.20 -9.55
C ARG A 199 -20.40 -3.54 -9.79
N ASN A 200 -19.44 -2.74 -9.32
CA ASN A 200 -18.03 -2.98 -9.61
C ASN A 200 -17.22 -3.19 -8.32
N VAL A 201 -16.69 -4.41 -8.15
CA VAL A 201 -15.87 -4.82 -6.99
C VAL A 201 -14.64 -3.94 -6.84
N GLY A 202 -14.01 -3.57 -7.95
CA GLY A 202 -12.89 -2.64 -8.00
C GLY A 202 -13.20 -1.27 -7.42
N LYS A 203 -14.36 -0.68 -7.75
CA LYS A 203 -14.84 0.58 -7.14
C LYS A 203 -15.03 0.44 -5.63
N THR A 204 -15.65 -0.65 -5.17
CA THR A 204 -15.82 -0.92 -3.73
C THR A 204 -14.49 -1.08 -3.00
N PHE A 205 -13.54 -1.78 -3.62
CA PHE A 205 -12.19 -1.94 -3.09
C PHE A 205 -11.47 -0.58 -2.95
N LEU A 206 -11.44 0.21 -4.03
CA LEU A 206 -10.84 1.55 -4.02
C LEU A 206 -11.49 2.46 -2.97
N TYR A 207 -12.82 2.46 -2.88
CA TYR A 207 -13.54 3.21 -1.84
C TYR A 207 -13.08 2.82 -0.44
N GLY A 208 -12.97 1.51 -0.15
CA GLY A 208 -12.56 1.05 1.17
C GLY A 208 -11.09 1.33 1.51
N ILE A 209 -10.22 1.53 0.53
CA ILE A 209 -8.86 2.04 0.75
C ILE A 209 -8.89 3.56 0.95
N MET A 210 -9.55 4.30 0.05
CA MET A 210 -9.63 5.75 0.09
C MET A 210 -10.34 6.28 1.34
N LYS A 211 -11.26 5.52 1.97
CA LYS A 211 -11.92 5.95 3.22
C LYS A 211 -10.90 6.30 4.31
N TRP A 212 -9.74 5.66 4.30
CA TRP A 212 -8.67 5.92 5.25
C TRP A 212 -8.01 7.27 5.04
N ALA A 213 -8.17 7.90 3.87
CA ALA A 213 -7.69 9.27 3.63
C ALA A 213 -8.36 10.33 4.53
N ASN A 214 -9.48 9.98 5.17
CA ASN A 214 -10.17 10.82 6.15
C ASN A 214 -9.39 11.00 7.46
N HIS A 215 -8.41 10.14 7.77
CA HIS A 215 -7.65 10.21 9.03
C HIS A 215 -6.22 10.70 8.79
N GLN A 216 -5.80 11.73 9.52
CA GLN A 216 -4.49 12.39 9.32
C GLN A 216 -3.30 11.40 9.32
N ASP A 217 -3.30 10.40 10.20
CA ASP A 217 -2.21 9.43 10.34
C ASP A 217 -2.12 8.41 9.19
N THR A 218 -3.21 8.20 8.46
CA THR A 218 -3.30 7.22 7.37
C THR A 218 -3.51 7.87 6.00
N THR A 219 -3.74 9.19 5.93
CA THR A 219 -3.94 9.93 4.68
C THR A 219 -2.85 9.66 3.66
N PHE A 220 -1.58 9.83 4.04
CA PHE A 220 -0.46 9.59 3.13
C PHE A 220 -0.40 8.12 2.68
N GLY A 221 -0.62 7.18 3.61
CA GLY A 221 -0.62 5.75 3.31
C GLY A 221 -1.74 5.34 2.35
N ALA A 222 -2.93 5.90 2.53
CA ALA A 222 -4.10 5.60 1.72
C ALA A 222 -3.96 6.18 0.30
N GLY A 223 -3.53 7.43 0.19
CA GLY A 223 -3.23 8.07 -1.09
C GLY A 223 -2.17 7.31 -1.87
N ASN A 224 -1.04 6.99 -1.24
CA ASN A 224 0.01 6.20 -1.86
C ASN A 224 -0.50 4.81 -2.30
N ALA A 225 -1.30 4.13 -1.47
CA ALA A 225 -1.83 2.82 -1.82
C ALA A 225 -2.72 2.86 -3.06
N VAL A 226 -3.67 3.80 -3.12
CA VAL A 226 -4.53 4.02 -4.30
C VAL A 226 -3.70 4.25 -5.55
N CYS A 227 -2.68 5.10 -5.45
CA CYS A 227 -1.86 5.45 -6.60
C CYS A 227 -1.03 4.26 -7.09
N VAL A 228 -0.42 3.51 -6.17
CA VAL A 228 0.30 2.27 -6.50
C VAL A 228 -0.63 1.25 -7.15
N ILE A 229 -1.85 1.06 -6.62
CA ILE A 229 -2.85 0.14 -7.17
C ILE A 229 -3.22 0.55 -8.59
N LEU A 230 -3.59 1.81 -8.83
CA LEU A 230 -4.01 2.30 -10.15
C LEU A 230 -2.87 2.29 -11.17
N GLU A 231 -1.66 2.70 -10.76
CA GLU A 231 -0.48 2.66 -11.63
C GLU A 231 -0.16 1.22 -12.06
N ARG A 232 -0.17 0.28 -11.09
CA ARG A 232 0.10 -1.13 -11.36
C ARG A 232 -1.01 -1.79 -12.15
N ALA A 233 -2.26 -1.44 -11.90
CA ALA A 233 -3.42 -1.89 -12.68
C ALA A 233 -3.26 -1.53 -14.16
N ARG A 234 -2.86 -0.28 -14.44
CA ARG A 234 -2.61 0.17 -15.81
C ARG A 234 -1.47 -0.58 -16.48
N ARG A 235 -0.34 -0.77 -15.77
CA ARG A 235 0.82 -1.51 -16.29
C ARG A 235 0.50 -2.98 -16.56
N GLN A 236 -0.33 -3.60 -15.71
CA GLN A 236 -0.74 -5.00 -15.82
C GLN A 236 -1.97 -5.20 -16.73
N GLN A 237 -2.60 -4.12 -17.21
CA GLN A 237 -3.88 -4.15 -17.94
C GLN A 237 -4.96 -4.91 -17.16
N ALA A 238 -5.05 -4.64 -15.85
CA ALA A 238 -5.96 -5.32 -14.94
C ALA A 238 -7.41 -5.10 -15.36
N LYS A 239 -8.13 -6.20 -15.63
CA LYS A 239 -9.50 -6.16 -16.17
C LYS A 239 -10.49 -5.57 -15.18
N GLN A 240 -10.32 -5.87 -13.89
CA GLN A 240 -11.24 -5.45 -12.84
C GLN A 240 -11.19 -3.94 -12.55
N LEU A 241 -10.07 -3.30 -12.88
CA LEU A 241 -9.88 -1.85 -12.74
C LEU A 241 -9.83 -1.10 -14.08
N ALA A 242 -10.11 -1.79 -15.19
CA ALA A 242 -10.21 -1.16 -16.49
C ALA A 242 -11.51 -0.35 -16.58
N SER A 243 -11.44 0.77 -17.30
CA SER A 243 -12.62 1.50 -17.74
C SER A 243 -13.31 0.69 -18.83
N ASP A 244 -14.58 0.32 -18.65
CA ASP A 244 -15.33 -0.54 -19.58
C ASP A 244 -15.40 0.07 -21.00
N ASN A 245 -15.38 1.41 -21.12
CA ASN A 245 -15.41 2.12 -22.39
C ASN A 245 -14.40 3.28 -22.44
N ALA A 246 -14.06 3.72 -23.66
CA ALA A 246 -13.24 4.90 -23.87
C ALA A 246 -13.92 6.18 -23.34
N ASP A 247 -15.26 6.21 -23.29
CA ASP A 247 -16.04 7.37 -22.82
C ASP A 247 -16.50 7.27 -21.36
N SER A 248 -16.18 6.18 -20.65
CA SER A 248 -16.55 6.08 -19.22
C SER A 248 -15.58 6.85 -18.32
N LEU A 249 -16.13 7.33 -17.21
CA LEU A 249 -15.36 7.99 -16.16
C LEU A 249 -14.26 7.06 -15.63
N PRO A 250 -13.09 7.61 -15.25
CA PRO A 250 -12.07 6.83 -14.56
C PRO A 250 -12.65 6.12 -13.33
N ILE A 251 -12.26 4.87 -13.11
CA ILE A 251 -12.86 3.99 -12.09
C ILE A 251 -12.79 4.55 -10.66
N TRP A 252 -11.85 5.47 -10.42
CA TRP A 252 -11.63 6.10 -9.12
C TRP A 252 -12.54 7.30 -8.84
N VAL A 253 -13.23 7.87 -9.84
CA VAL A 253 -14.03 9.11 -9.69
C VAL A 253 -15.19 8.89 -8.71
N GLU A 254 -16.04 7.88 -8.96
CA GLU A 254 -17.19 7.62 -8.10
C GLU A 254 -16.81 7.25 -6.64
N PRO A 255 -15.80 6.39 -6.39
CA PRO A 255 -15.25 6.18 -5.04
C PRO A 255 -14.84 7.48 -4.35
N LEU A 256 -14.09 8.34 -5.04
CA LEU A 256 -13.59 9.60 -4.51
C LEU A 256 -14.76 10.53 -4.15
N GLU A 257 -15.68 10.76 -5.07
CA GLU A 257 -16.84 11.63 -4.85
C GLU A 257 -17.70 11.14 -3.69
N SER A 258 -17.93 9.82 -3.59
CA SER A 258 -18.69 9.27 -2.47
C SER A 258 -18.02 9.53 -1.12
N ILE A 259 -16.69 9.60 -1.06
CA ILE A 259 -15.98 9.84 0.21
C ILE A 259 -16.04 11.32 0.56
N VAL A 260 -15.69 12.18 -0.40
CA VAL A 260 -15.71 13.63 -0.22
C VAL A 260 -17.12 14.13 0.11
N ARG A 261 -18.16 13.55 -0.49
CA ARG A 261 -19.57 13.89 -0.18
C ARG A 261 -20.00 13.43 1.22
N ARG A 262 -19.44 12.33 1.73
CA ARG A 262 -19.70 11.86 3.10
C ARG A 262 -18.90 12.62 4.14
N ASN A 263 -17.73 13.16 3.77
CA ASN A 263 -16.85 13.91 4.65
C ASN A 263 -16.12 15.04 3.91
N PRO A 264 -16.77 16.21 3.72
CA PRO A 264 -16.17 17.35 3.00
C PRO A 264 -14.89 17.88 3.67
N ASP A 265 -14.77 17.73 4.99
CA ASP A 265 -13.61 18.19 5.77
C ASP A 265 -12.32 17.42 5.43
N ALA A 266 -12.43 16.27 4.74
CA ALA A 266 -11.28 15.53 4.24
C ALA A 266 -10.66 16.14 2.97
N MET A 267 -11.30 17.11 2.31
CA MET A 267 -10.81 17.71 1.06
C MET A 267 -9.34 18.16 1.12
N PRO A 268 -8.84 18.82 2.19
CA PRO A 268 -7.43 19.23 2.28
C PRO A 268 -6.46 18.04 2.28
N ASN A 269 -6.86 16.91 2.88
CA ASN A 269 -6.09 15.68 2.90
C ASN A 269 -5.97 15.09 1.49
N PHE A 270 -7.09 15.05 0.75
CA PHE A 270 -7.11 14.61 -0.64
C PHE A 270 -6.29 15.51 -1.56
N LYS A 271 -6.43 16.83 -1.41
CA LYS A 271 -5.64 17.84 -2.14
C LYS A 271 -4.13 17.59 -2.01
N SER A 272 -3.67 17.29 -0.80
CA SER A 272 -2.22 17.23 -0.49
C SER A 272 -1.58 15.88 -0.79
N HIS A 273 -2.34 14.78 -0.72
CA HIS A 273 -1.79 13.43 -0.69
C HIS A 273 -2.41 12.43 -1.65
N VAL A 274 -3.54 12.76 -2.28
CA VAL A 274 -4.27 11.84 -3.16
C VAL A 274 -4.28 12.38 -4.60
N PHE A 275 -4.69 13.64 -4.78
CA PHE A 275 -4.80 14.27 -6.10
C PHE A 275 -3.47 14.35 -6.86
N PRO A 276 -2.33 14.75 -6.26
CA PRO A 276 -1.09 14.89 -7.01
C PRO A 276 -0.66 13.58 -7.68
N ASP A 277 -0.80 12.47 -6.97
CA ASP A 277 -0.38 11.16 -7.44
C ASP A 277 -1.44 10.50 -8.36
N MET A 278 -2.72 10.87 -8.22
CA MET A 278 -3.79 10.40 -9.10
C MET A 278 -3.84 11.13 -10.46
N PHE A 279 -3.56 12.43 -10.49
CA PHE A 279 -3.64 13.23 -11.72
C PHE A 279 -2.40 13.07 -12.60
N LYS A 280 -1.24 12.82 -11.99
CA LYS A 280 0.06 12.75 -12.67
C LYS A 280 0.15 11.67 -13.76
N PRO A 281 -0.37 10.45 -13.59
CA PRO A 281 -0.10 9.37 -14.53
C PRO A 281 -0.80 9.53 -15.89
N VAL A 282 -2.00 10.12 -15.93
CA VAL A 282 -2.81 10.23 -17.15
C VAL A 282 -3.58 11.55 -17.16
N LEU A 283 -3.10 12.52 -17.95
CA LEU A 283 -3.75 13.81 -18.12
C LEU A 283 -5.19 13.68 -18.64
N ALA A 284 -5.47 12.67 -19.48
CA ALA A 284 -6.83 12.41 -19.97
C ALA A 284 -7.82 12.05 -18.84
N ASP A 285 -7.38 11.32 -17.81
CA ASP A 285 -8.22 10.98 -16.66
C ASP A 285 -8.51 12.24 -15.83
N TYR A 286 -7.53 13.13 -15.69
CA TYR A 286 -7.70 14.43 -15.05
C TYR A 286 -8.70 15.31 -15.82
N LEU A 287 -8.57 15.43 -17.15
CA LEU A 287 -9.49 16.22 -17.97
C LEU A 287 -10.92 15.70 -17.91
N ARG A 288 -11.11 14.38 -18.01
CA ARG A 288 -12.44 13.75 -17.86
C ARG A 288 -13.05 13.99 -16.50
N PHE A 289 -12.23 13.99 -15.45
CA PHE A 289 -12.70 14.34 -14.12
C PHE A 289 -13.16 15.79 -14.03
N LEU A 290 -12.44 16.75 -14.64
CA LEU A 290 -12.91 18.14 -14.70
C LEU A 290 -14.19 18.30 -15.53
N GLU A 291 -14.30 17.61 -16.67
CA GLU A 291 -15.50 17.59 -17.50
C GLU A 291 -16.71 17.03 -16.74
N HIS A 292 -16.49 15.97 -15.95
CA HIS A 292 -17.51 15.39 -15.06
C HIS A 292 -18.00 16.35 -13.97
N LEU A 293 -17.10 17.19 -13.45
CA LEU A 293 -17.42 18.28 -12.52
C LEU A 293 -17.94 19.54 -13.22
N ASN A 294 -18.49 19.40 -14.44
CA ASN A 294 -19.12 20.44 -15.24
C ASN A 294 -18.25 21.70 -15.41
N LEU A 295 -16.94 21.54 -15.66
CA LEU A 295 -16.01 22.64 -15.95
C LEU A 295 -16.58 23.63 -17.00
N ASP A 296 -17.22 23.10 -18.05
CA ASP A 296 -17.82 23.90 -19.13
C ASP A 296 -18.91 24.86 -18.62
N ASP A 297 -19.73 24.43 -17.65
CA ASP A 297 -20.81 25.24 -17.07
C ASP A 297 -20.25 26.34 -16.16
N HIS A 298 -19.17 26.04 -15.44
CA HIS A 298 -18.48 27.00 -14.58
C HIS A 298 -17.69 28.06 -15.36
N ILE A 299 -17.11 27.70 -16.52
CA ILE A 299 -16.28 28.60 -17.34
C ILE A 299 -17.07 29.24 -18.49
N ARG A 300 -18.35 28.87 -18.71
CA ARG A 300 -19.19 29.32 -19.84
C ARG A 300 -18.54 29.09 -21.21
N LEU A 301 -17.79 28.00 -21.37
CA LEU A 301 -17.08 27.69 -22.62
C LEU A 301 -18.04 27.34 -23.77
N LYS A 302 -19.27 26.91 -23.45
CA LYS A 302 -20.34 26.64 -24.42
C LYS A 302 -21.62 27.38 -24.01
N PRO A 303 -22.31 28.10 -24.92
CA PRO A 303 -23.60 28.69 -24.61
C PRO A 303 -24.58 27.56 -24.26
N SER A 304 -25.12 27.61 -23.03
CA SER A 304 -25.99 26.56 -22.48
C SER A 304 -27.26 26.43 -23.34
N THR A 305 -27.34 25.36 -24.14
CA THR A 305 -28.51 25.07 -24.99
C THR A 305 -29.64 24.36 -24.23
N LYS A 306 -29.47 24.08 -22.94
CA LYS A 306 -30.49 23.42 -22.11
C LYS A 306 -30.69 24.23 -20.84
N GLY A 307 -31.84 24.89 -20.73
CA GLY A 307 -32.32 25.61 -19.55
C GLY A 307 -32.65 24.71 -18.37
N THR A 308 -31.72 23.83 -17.99
CA THR A 308 -31.77 23.04 -16.77
C THR A 308 -30.58 23.45 -15.92
N SER A 309 -30.70 24.60 -15.26
CA SER A 309 -29.81 24.95 -14.16
C SER A 309 -29.99 23.89 -13.07
N ARG A 310 -29.09 22.90 -13.03
CA ARG A 310 -28.95 22.05 -11.85
C ARG A 310 -28.62 22.97 -10.67
N PRO A 311 -29.21 22.74 -9.48
CA PRO A 311 -28.79 23.49 -8.30
C PRO A 311 -27.27 23.31 -8.15
N SER A 312 -26.57 24.43 -7.98
CA SER A 312 -25.12 24.46 -7.73
C SER A 312 -24.81 23.56 -6.54
N ASP A 313 -24.16 22.42 -6.79
CA ASP A 313 -23.63 21.57 -5.72
C ASP A 313 -22.32 22.23 -5.25
N ASP A 314 -22.36 22.97 -4.15
CA ASP A 314 -21.21 23.69 -3.59
C ASP A 314 -20.00 22.75 -3.39
N LEU A 315 -20.26 21.46 -3.15
CA LEU A 315 -19.21 20.44 -3.04
C LEU A 315 -18.56 20.15 -4.38
N GLU A 316 -19.34 20.07 -5.46
CA GLU A 316 -18.83 19.86 -6.83
C GLU A 316 -17.94 21.04 -7.24
N ALA A 317 -18.39 22.27 -6.99
CA ALA A 317 -17.61 23.48 -7.23
C ALA A 317 -16.31 23.50 -6.40
N SER A 318 -16.37 23.10 -5.12
CA SER A 318 -15.21 22.99 -4.24
C SER A 318 -14.21 21.92 -4.71
N LEU A 319 -14.72 20.76 -5.14
CA LEU A 319 -13.93 19.67 -5.69
C LEU A 319 -13.25 20.07 -7.00
N LEU A 320 -13.98 20.78 -7.88
CA LEU A 320 -13.46 21.32 -9.12
C LEU A 320 -12.35 22.34 -8.86
N PHE A 321 -12.62 23.34 -8.01
CA PHE A 321 -11.64 24.37 -7.65
C PHE A 321 -10.37 23.76 -7.04
N THR A 322 -10.53 22.81 -6.12
CA THR A 322 -9.42 22.09 -5.51
C THR A 322 -8.60 21.32 -6.55
N SER A 323 -9.27 20.68 -7.50
CA SER A 323 -8.64 19.92 -8.59
C SER A 323 -7.89 20.83 -9.57
N LEU A 324 -8.42 22.01 -9.87
CA LEU A 324 -7.75 23.03 -10.67
C LEU A 324 -6.53 23.61 -9.95
N GLN A 325 -6.63 23.85 -8.63
CA GLN A 325 -5.50 24.32 -7.83
C GLN A 325 -4.36 23.28 -7.82
N VAL A 326 -4.66 22.00 -7.62
CA VAL A 326 -3.64 20.94 -7.72
C VAL A 326 -3.09 20.85 -9.14
N GLY A 327 -3.94 20.95 -10.16
CA GLY A 327 -3.51 21.00 -11.56
C GLY A 327 -2.56 22.16 -11.84
N LYS A 328 -2.80 23.34 -11.24
CA LYS A 328 -1.91 24.50 -11.31
C LYS A 328 -0.57 24.21 -10.63
N ASP A 329 -0.60 23.66 -9.42
CA ASP A 329 0.62 23.31 -8.66
C ASP A 329 1.46 22.26 -9.40
N MET A 330 0.83 21.40 -10.21
CA MET A 330 1.47 20.41 -11.07
C MET A 330 1.90 20.94 -12.45
N GLY A 331 1.51 22.16 -12.82
CA GLY A 331 1.80 22.76 -14.13
C GLY A 331 0.87 22.35 -15.27
N PHE A 332 -0.26 21.69 -14.99
CA PHE A 332 -1.30 21.35 -15.98
C PHE A 332 -2.22 22.52 -16.30
N VAL A 333 -2.43 23.42 -15.33
CA VAL A 333 -3.30 24.59 -15.46
C VAL A 333 -2.44 25.84 -15.30
N GLN A 334 -2.54 26.76 -16.26
CA GLN A 334 -1.89 28.06 -16.18
C GLN A 334 -2.95 29.15 -16.02
N GLU A 335 -2.75 30.04 -15.06
CA GLU A 335 -3.50 31.29 -15.02
C GLU A 335 -3.02 32.17 -16.18
N VAL A 336 -3.89 32.38 -17.16
CA VAL A 336 -3.64 33.37 -18.20
C VAL A 336 -3.86 34.73 -17.54
N GLY A 337 -2.75 35.40 -17.19
CA GLY A 337 -2.79 36.79 -16.75
C GLY A 337 -3.52 37.65 -17.78
N LYS A 338 -4.24 38.68 -17.32
CA LYS A 338 -4.97 39.65 -18.16
C LYS A 338 -4.26 39.86 -19.49
N CYS A 339 -5.00 39.68 -20.58
CA CYS A 339 -4.60 40.08 -21.93
C CYS A 339 -3.78 41.38 -21.83
N PRO A 340 -2.54 41.44 -22.35
CA PRO A 340 -1.87 42.73 -22.49
C PRO A 340 -2.85 43.65 -23.25
N PRO A 341 -2.99 44.93 -22.83
CA PRO A 341 -3.89 45.84 -23.53
C PRO A 341 -3.49 45.80 -24.99
N SER A 342 -4.52 45.58 -25.82
CA SER A 342 -4.61 45.79 -27.25
C SER A 342 -3.27 46.13 -27.92
N LEU A 343 -2.91 45.35 -28.93
CA LEU A 343 -2.28 45.93 -30.11
C LEU A 343 -3.13 47.16 -30.50
N GLU A 344 -2.74 48.34 -30.02
CA GLU A 344 -3.10 49.60 -30.64
C GLU A 344 -2.62 49.43 -32.07
N LEU A 345 -3.61 49.26 -32.95
CA LEU A 345 -3.44 49.54 -34.36
C LEU A 345 -2.79 50.92 -34.41
N ASP A 346 -1.50 50.91 -34.70
CA ASP A 346 -0.73 52.08 -35.09
C ASP A 346 -1.30 52.52 -36.44
N SER A 347 -2.45 53.19 -36.40
CA SER A 347 -2.99 53.97 -37.49
C SER A 347 -2.19 55.25 -37.58
N SER A 348 -0.92 55.12 -37.98
CA SER A 348 -0.12 56.22 -38.47
C SER A 348 -0.61 56.58 -39.87
N ARG A 349 -1.43 57.64 -39.95
CA ARG A 349 -1.53 58.56 -41.08
C ARG A 349 -0.77 59.83 -40.72
#